data_AF-A0A3D5SWK6-F1
#
_entry.id   AF-A0A3D5SWK6-F1
#
_cell.length_a   1.000
_cell.length_b   1.000
_cell.length_c   1.000
_cell.angle_alpha   90.00
_cell.angle_beta   90.00
_cell.angle_gamma   90.00
#
_symmetry.space_group_name_H-M   'P 1'
#
loop_
_entity.id
_entity.type
_entity.pdbx_description
1 polymer ?
#
loop_
_entity_poly.entity_id
_entity_poly.type
_entity_poly.pdbx_seq_one_letter_code
_entity_poly.pdbx_strand_id
1 'polypeptide(L)'
;MDDAVQPLALQYRTGGSGDFVNLPAAFLADATVGSAAGAVTPVALTLPADAAGTAALQLRFITANATGNDEWIGIDSISVTGSPLAPVPEPGQWMLMASGLGVLAFTARRRLAL
;
A
#
# COMPACT_ATOMS: atom_id res chain seq x y z
N MET A 1 14.98 -29.15 -19.87
CA MET A 1 14.10 -27.98 -19.72
C MET A 1 14.98 -26.76 -19.93
N ASP A 2 14.47 -25.72 -20.58
CA ASP A 2 15.17 -24.45 -20.77
C ASP A 2 15.35 -23.72 -19.42
N ASP A 3 16.22 -22.72 -19.38
CA ASP A 3 16.37 -21.70 -18.33
C ASP A 3 16.26 -20.34 -19.01
N ALA A 4 15.04 -20.02 -19.42
CA ALA A 4 14.75 -18.80 -20.15
C ALA A 4 14.56 -17.65 -19.17
N VAL A 5 15.16 -16.50 -19.46
CA VAL A 5 14.98 -15.28 -18.64
C VAL A 5 13.49 -14.95 -18.60
N GLN A 6 12.89 -15.07 -17.40
CA GLN A 6 11.46 -14.88 -17.19
C GLN A 6 11.19 -13.68 -16.27
N PRO A 7 10.95 -12.47 -16.83
CA PRO A 7 10.75 -11.28 -16.02
C PRO A 7 9.40 -11.28 -15.30
N LEU A 8 9.40 -10.73 -14.08
CA LEU A 8 8.22 -10.50 -13.25
C LEU A 8 8.21 -9.07 -12.72
N ALA A 9 7.05 -8.43 -12.76
CA ALA A 9 6.84 -7.11 -12.16
C ALA A 9 5.57 -7.07 -11.32
N LEU A 10 5.62 -6.33 -10.21
CA LEU A 10 4.44 -5.87 -9.48
C LEU A 10 4.12 -4.44 -9.87
N GLN A 11 2.83 -4.17 -10.09
CA GLN A 11 2.32 -2.85 -10.38
C GLN A 11 1.10 -2.53 -9.51
N TYR A 12 0.82 -1.25 -9.33
CA TYR A 12 -0.34 -0.78 -8.58
C TYR A 12 -1.12 0.30 -9.33
N ARG A 13 -2.38 0.50 -8.96
CA ARG A 13 -3.15 1.69 -9.30
C ARG A 13 -4.18 2.02 -8.24
N THR A 14 -4.63 3.26 -8.24
CA THR A 14 -5.66 3.79 -7.34
C THR A 14 -6.91 4.19 -8.12
N GLY A 15 -8.09 4.12 -7.50
CA GLY A 15 -9.35 4.61 -8.09
C GLY A 15 -10.02 3.67 -9.10
N GLY A 16 -9.40 2.52 -9.42
CA GLY A 16 -10.01 1.44 -10.20
C GLY A 16 -9.99 1.60 -11.73
N SER A 17 -9.49 2.72 -12.24
CA SER A 17 -9.33 3.00 -13.67
C SER A 17 -7.96 3.66 -13.93
N GLY A 18 -7.64 3.90 -15.20
CA GLY A 18 -6.33 4.42 -15.61
C GLY A 18 -5.22 3.38 -15.57
N ASP A 19 -4.01 3.87 -15.83
CA ASP A 19 -2.81 3.05 -15.98
C ASP A 19 -2.31 2.53 -14.64
N PHE A 20 -1.70 1.35 -14.69
CA PHE A 20 -0.93 0.84 -13.56
C PHE A 20 0.49 1.39 -13.61
N VAL A 21 1.02 1.67 -12.43
CA VAL A 21 2.37 2.18 -12.21
C VAL A 21 3.25 1.04 -11.69
N ASN A 22 4.46 0.92 -12.25
CA ASN A 22 5.45 -0.05 -11.80
C ASN A 22 5.88 0.23 -10.35
N LEU A 23 6.12 -0.84 -9.59
CA LEU A 23 6.85 -0.80 -8.33
C LEU A 23 8.27 -1.31 -8.59
N PRO A 24 9.27 -0.43 -8.82
CA PRO A 24 10.58 -0.86 -9.30
C PRO A 24 11.30 -1.82 -8.35
N ALA A 25 11.07 -1.68 -7.04
CA ALA A 25 11.62 -2.57 -6.02
C ALA A 25 11.07 -4.01 -6.07
N ALA A 26 10.00 -4.25 -6.83
CA ALA A 26 9.40 -5.56 -7.06
C ALA A 26 9.55 -6.02 -8.52
N PHE A 27 10.53 -5.49 -9.24
CA PHE A 27 10.90 -6.02 -10.54
C PHE A 27 11.99 -7.09 -10.38
N LEU A 28 11.74 -8.26 -10.93
CA LEU A 28 12.72 -9.32 -11.09
C LEU A 28 12.99 -9.46 -12.58
N ALA A 29 14.24 -9.22 -12.98
CA ALA A 29 14.65 -9.40 -14.37
C ALA A 29 14.55 -10.86 -14.81
N ASP A 30 14.79 -11.77 -13.87
CA ASP A 30 14.62 -13.21 -14.02
C ASP A 30 14.08 -13.78 -12.71
N ALA A 31 12.87 -14.33 -12.75
CA ALA A 31 12.15 -14.81 -11.57
C ALA A 31 12.27 -16.32 -11.37
N THR A 32 12.86 -17.03 -12.32
CA THR A 32 12.99 -18.48 -12.35
C THR A 32 14.45 -18.90 -12.47
N VAL A 33 14.70 -20.20 -12.31
CA VAL A 33 16.00 -20.84 -12.56
C VAL A 33 15.71 -22.21 -13.17
N GLY A 34 15.48 -22.22 -14.48
CA GLY A 34 15.26 -23.36 -15.34
C GLY A 34 14.48 -24.52 -14.73
N SER A 35 15.08 -25.72 -14.77
CA SER A 35 14.40 -26.96 -14.34
C SER A 35 14.20 -27.09 -12.82
N ALA A 36 14.63 -26.10 -12.02
CA ALA A 36 14.58 -26.20 -10.58
C ALA A 36 13.24 -25.71 -10.03
N ALA A 37 12.46 -26.63 -9.47
CA ALA A 37 11.35 -26.26 -8.60
C ALA A 37 11.90 -25.65 -7.29
N GLY A 38 11.28 -24.56 -6.82
CA GLY A 38 11.56 -24.00 -5.48
C GLY A 38 12.46 -22.77 -5.45
N ALA A 39 12.69 -22.09 -6.58
CA ALA A 39 13.22 -20.73 -6.57
C ALA A 39 12.24 -19.82 -5.81
N VAL A 40 12.66 -19.33 -4.64
CA VAL A 40 11.83 -18.45 -3.81
C VAL A 40 12.58 -17.13 -3.62
N THR A 41 12.00 -16.07 -4.19
CA THR A 41 12.50 -14.70 -4.01
C THR A 41 11.47 -13.91 -3.20
N PRO A 42 11.70 -13.71 -1.88
CA PRO A 42 10.79 -12.90 -1.08
C PRO A 42 10.88 -11.43 -1.53
N VAL A 43 9.72 -10.82 -1.78
CA VAL A 43 9.61 -9.41 -2.12
C VAL A 43 8.84 -8.70 -1.01
N ALA A 44 9.48 -7.71 -0.40
CA ALA A 44 8.88 -6.85 0.61
C ALA A 44 9.18 -5.39 0.26
N LEU A 45 8.14 -4.56 0.18
CA LEU A 45 8.25 -3.14 -0.12
C LEU A 45 7.13 -2.35 0.54
N THR A 46 7.35 -1.04 0.66
CA THR A 46 6.32 -0.08 1.05
C THR A 46 5.68 0.51 -0.21
N LEU A 47 4.34 0.50 -0.26
CA LEU A 47 3.62 1.16 -1.35
C LEU A 47 3.85 2.68 -1.31
N PRO A 48 3.88 3.36 -2.47
CA PRO A 48 4.06 4.80 -2.50
C PRO A 48 2.94 5.55 -1.75
N ALA A 49 3.22 6.77 -1.33
CA ALA A 49 2.32 7.54 -0.46
C ALA A 49 0.95 7.83 -1.09
N ASP A 50 0.86 7.87 -2.41
CA ASP A 50 -0.39 8.09 -3.15
C ASP A 50 -1.34 6.88 -3.11
N ALA A 51 -0.87 5.69 -2.74
CA ALA A 51 -1.71 4.52 -2.49
C ALA A 51 -2.49 4.63 -1.17
N ALA A 52 -2.01 5.41 -0.21
CA ALA A 52 -2.59 5.51 1.12
C ALA A 52 -3.91 6.29 1.13
N GLY A 53 -4.86 5.84 1.97
CA GLY A 53 -6.16 6.51 2.13
C GLY A 53 -7.06 6.47 0.89
N THR A 54 -6.71 5.66 -0.12
CA THR A 54 -7.51 5.51 -1.33
C THR A 54 -8.65 4.52 -1.09
N ALA A 55 -9.83 4.82 -1.64
CA ALA A 55 -11.01 3.96 -1.51
C ALA A 55 -10.87 2.64 -2.31
N ALA A 56 -10.06 2.64 -3.36
CA ALA A 56 -9.79 1.47 -4.19
C ALA A 56 -8.30 1.44 -4.56
N LEU A 57 -7.61 0.43 -4.05
CA LEU A 57 -6.24 0.08 -4.40
C LEU A 57 -6.26 -1.28 -5.12
N GLN A 58 -5.59 -1.37 -6.26
CA GLN A 58 -5.45 -2.59 -7.02
C GLN A 58 -3.97 -2.89 -7.25
N LEU A 59 -3.59 -4.15 -7.04
CA LEU A 59 -2.27 -4.68 -7.31
C LEU A 59 -2.39 -5.68 -8.46
N ARG A 60 -1.37 -5.73 -9.32
CA ARG A 60 -1.27 -6.76 -10.35
C ARG A 60 0.16 -7.24 -10.51
N PHE A 61 0.31 -8.56 -10.62
CA PHE A 61 1.54 -9.20 -11.05
C PHE A 61 1.47 -9.42 -12.56
N ILE A 62 2.55 -9.12 -13.27
CA ILE A 62 2.65 -9.33 -14.71
C ILE A 62 3.99 -9.99 -15.06
N THR A 63 3.97 -10.86 -16.06
CA THR A 63 5.16 -11.37 -16.71
C THR A 63 5.30 -10.76 -18.10
N ALA A 64 6.53 -10.77 -18.61
CA ALA A 64 6.78 -10.57 -20.04
C ALA A 64 7.14 -11.93 -20.66
N ASN A 65 6.82 -12.12 -21.94
CA ASN A 65 7.20 -13.34 -22.63
C ASN A 65 8.72 -13.52 -22.60
N ALA A 66 9.18 -14.72 -22.29
CA ALA A 66 10.58 -15.08 -22.33
C ALA A 66 11.07 -15.17 -23.79
N THR A 67 12.38 -15.11 -23.98
CA THR A 67 12.96 -15.52 -25.27
C THR A 67 12.91 -17.04 -25.34
N GLY A 68 12.01 -17.58 -26.17
CA GLY A 68 11.78 -19.02 -26.23
C GLY A 68 10.44 -19.37 -25.59
N ASN A 69 10.45 -20.34 -24.67
CA ASN A 69 9.23 -20.75 -23.97
C ASN A 69 9.15 -20.08 -22.61
N ASP A 70 7.95 -19.65 -22.23
CA ASP A 70 7.71 -19.10 -20.90
C ASP A 70 7.87 -20.17 -19.82
N GLU A 71 8.36 -19.71 -18.67
CA GLU A 71 8.51 -20.52 -17.46
C GLU A 71 7.41 -20.23 -16.45
N TRP A 72 6.99 -21.25 -15.71
CA TRP A 72 5.90 -21.13 -14.74
C TRP A 72 6.35 -20.38 -13.49
N ILE A 73 5.65 -19.29 -13.17
CA ILE A 73 5.83 -18.56 -11.91
C ILE A 73 4.66 -18.85 -10.96
N GLY A 74 5.00 -19.26 -9.73
CA GLY A 74 4.07 -19.30 -8.61
C GLY A 74 4.14 -18.02 -7.78
N ILE A 75 2.99 -17.46 -7.42
CA ILE A 75 2.88 -16.35 -6.46
C ILE A 75 2.15 -16.85 -5.22
N ASP A 76 2.79 -16.76 -4.06
CA ASP A 76 2.22 -17.26 -2.80
C ASP A 76 2.62 -16.37 -1.62
N SER A 77 1.96 -16.56 -0.48
CA SER A 77 2.20 -15.84 0.78
C SER A 77 2.05 -14.32 0.65
N ILE A 78 1.03 -13.89 -0.10
CA ILE A 78 0.72 -12.47 -0.31
C ILE A 78 0.17 -11.86 0.99
N SER A 79 0.83 -10.82 1.48
CA SER A 79 0.35 -10.00 2.60
C SER A 79 0.39 -8.52 2.24
N VAL A 80 -0.71 -7.82 2.50
CA VAL A 80 -0.83 -6.37 2.32
C VAL A 80 -1.28 -5.78 3.64
N THR A 81 -0.41 -4.98 4.26
CA THR A 81 -0.63 -4.40 5.57
C THR A 81 -0.65 -2.88 5.51
N GLY A 82 -1.45 -2.26 6.37
CA GLY A 82 -1.48 -0.82 6.54
C GLY A 82 -1.92 -0.43 7.94
N SER A 83 -1.76 0.84 8.29
CA SER A 83 -2.30 1.39 9.52
C SER A 83 -3.66 2.04 9.24
N PRO A 84 -4.66 1.88 10.14
CA PRO A 84 -5.91 2.61 10.00
C PRO A 84 -5.64 4.12 10.06
N LEU A 85 -6.39 4.89 9.28
CA LEU A 85 -6.39 6.34 9.41
C LEU A 85 -6.91 6.71 10.81
N ALA A 86 -6.38 7.81 11.36
CA ALA A 86 -6.89 8.35 12.61
C ALA A 86 -8.40 8.63 12.47
N PRO A 87 -9.23 8.30 13.48
CA PRO A 87 -10.65 8.64 13.45
C PRO A 87 -10.82 10.15 13.30
N VAL A 88 -11.64 10.56 12.34
CA VAL A 88 -12.09 11.96 12.28
C VAL A 88 -13.06 12.17 13.44
N PRO A 89 -12.85 13.16 14.34
CA PRO A 89 -13.76 13.38 15.45
C PRO A 89 -15.16 13.75 14.92
N GLU A 90 -16.19 13.15 15.52
CA GLU A 90 -17.57 13.45 15.15
C GLU A 90 -17.94 14.89 15.54
N PRO A 91 -18.94 15.51 14.89
CA PRO A 91 -19.32 16.90 15.20
C PRO A 91 -19.58 17.15 16.71
N GLY A 92 -20.12 16.17 17.43
CA GLY A 92 -20.33 16.25 18.88
C GLY A 92 -19.03 16.31 19.69
N GLN A 93 -17.97 15.61 19.28
CA GLN A 93 -16.66 15.69 19.91
C GLN A 93 -16.02 17.06 19.72
N TRP A 94 -16.18 17.68 18.54
CA TRP A 94 -15.76 19.06 18.31
C TRP A 94 -16.51 20.04 19.21
N MET A 95 -17.83 19.88 19.36
CA MET A 95 -18.65 20.71 20.24
C MET A 95 -18.23 20.56 21.71
N LEU A 96 -17.88 19.35 22.16
CA LEU A 96 -17.37 19.10 23.51
C LEU A 96 -16.02 19.80 23.76
N MET A 97 -15.09 19.72 22.81
CA MET A 97 -13.78 20.40 22.91
C MET A 97 -13.94 21.93 22.94
N ALA A 98 -14.79 22.48 22.06
CA ALA A 98 -15.05 23.91 22.00
C ALA A 98 -15.74 24.44 23.28
N SER A 99 -16.71 23.68 23.81
CA SER A 99 -17.40 24.04 25.06
C SER A 99 -16.47 23.96 26.27
N GLY A 100 -15.59 22.96 26.36
CA GLY A 100 -14.57 22.87 27.41
C GLY A 100 -13.65 24.10 27.46
N LEU A 101 -13.14 24.55 26.30
CA LEU A 101 -12.34 25.78 26.20
C LEU A 101 -13.14 27.03 26.56
N GLY A 102 -14.41 27.11 26.17
CA GLY A 102 -15.32 28.20 26.54
C GLY A 102 -15.53 28.32 28.06
N VAL A 103 -15.72 27.18 28.75
CA VAL A 103 -15.84 27.13 30.22
C VAL A 103 -14.54 27.53 30.91
N LEU A 104 -13.38 27.08 30.41
CA LEU A 104 -12.08 27.47 30.94
C LEU A 104 -11.83 28.98 30.78
N ALA A 105 -12.13 29.55 29.60
CA ALA A 105 -12.02 30.97 29.37
C ALA A 105 -12.96 31.79 30.27
N PHE A 106 -14.21 31.32 30.46
CA PHE A 106 -15.18 31.97 31.34
C PHE A 106 -14.74 31.93 32.81
N THR A 107 -14.22 30.79 33.28
CA THR A 107 -13.75 30.64 34.66
C THR A 107 -12.46 31.42 34.93
N ALA A 108 -11.52 31.46 33.98
CA ALA A 108 -10.32 32.29 34.07
C ALA A 108 -10.66 33.79 34.15
N ARG A 109 -11.63 34.26 33.36
CA ARG A 109 -12.11 35.65 33.41
C ARG A 109 -12.74 36.01 34.76
N ARG A 110 -13.48 35.09 35.40
CA ARG A 110 -14.04 35.32 36.74
C ARG A 110 -12.99 35.38 37.84
N ARG A 111 -11.85 34.69 37.68
CA ARG A 111 -10.74 34.72 38.66
C ARG A 111 -9.88 35.98 38.56
N LEU A 112 -9.90 36.67 37.43
CA LEU A 112 -9.18 37.95 37.23
C LEU A 112 -10.01 39.17 37.65
N ALA A 113 -11.29 38.99 38.00
CA ALA A 113 -12.22 40.05 38.36
C ALA A 113 -12.51 40.13 39.88
N LEU A 114 -11.74 39.42 40.70
CA LEU A 114 -11.71 39.45 42.16
C LEU A 114 -10.29 39.85 42.61
#